data_AF-A0A944YAG8-F1
#
_entry.id   AF-A0A944YAG8-F1
#
_cell.length_a   1.000
_cell.length_b   1.000
_cell.length_c   1.000
_cell.angle_alpha   90.00
_cell.angle_beta   90.00
_cell.angle_gamma   90.00
#
_symmetry.space_group_name_H-M   'P 1'
#
loop_
_entity.id
_entity.type
_entity.pdbx_description
1 polymer ?
#
loop_
_entity_poly.entity_id
_entity_poly.type
_entity_poly.pdbx_seq_one_letter_code
_entity_poly.pdbx_strand_id
1 'polypeptide(L)'
;MTFSISQSLCVECGLCCGGMVFDDVELRDEHEALTVECLGLEVEEEDGAYFLIQPCRALKGTHCSVYEHRPECCRSFECLLLKDYQDEKISKVEALDLVQKVREKMEFSDKESVRCLIRKHFLGWTD
;
A
#
# COMPACT_ATOMS: atom_id res chain seq x y z
N MET A 1 -16.05 -6.43 13.80
CA MET A 1 -15.52 -7.03 12.56
C MET A 1 -14.23 -7.73 12.91
N THR A 2 -14.11 -9.02 12.64
CA THR A 2 -12.84 -9.76 12.77
C THR A 2 -12.09 -9.60 11.46
N PHE A 3 -11.06 -8.75 11.45
CA PHE A 3 -10.16 -8.62 10.31
C PHE A 3 -9.28 -9.87 10.19
N SER A 4 -8.97 -10.30 8.97
CA SER A 4 -7.91 -11.31 8.78
C SER A 4 -6.56 -10.74 9.25
N ILE A 5 -5.58 -11.62 9.50
CA ILE A 5 -4.21 -11.23 9.88
C ILE A 5 -3.67 -10.17 8.90
N SER A 6 -3.77 -10.42 7.60
CA SER A 6 -3.34 -9.50 6.54
C SER A 6 -4.10 -8.18 6.56
N GLN A 7 -5.43 -8.24 6.74
CA GLN A 7 -6.24 -7.04 6.80
C GLN A 7 -5.86 -6.15 7.98
N SER A 8 -5.54 -6.75 9.12
CA SER A 8 -5.22 -6.04 10.35
C SER A 8 -3.93 -5.21 10.25
N LEU A 9 -2.94 -5.65 9.47
CA LEU A 9 -1.70 -4.89 9.29
C LEU A 9 -1.85 -3.80 8.22
N CYS A 10 -2.48 -4.11 7.08
CA CYS A 10 -2.60 -3.15 5.97
C CYS A 10 -3.41 -1.90 6.37
N VAL A 11 -4.51 -2.05 7.11
CA VAL A 11 -5.36 -0.93 7.57
C VAL A 11 -4.69 -0.03 8.62
N GLU A 12 -3.65 -0.53 9.30
CA GLU A 12 -2.84 0.25 10.24
C GLU A 12 -1.57 0.80 9.57
N CYS A 13 -1.10 0.15 8.50
CA CYS A 13 0.13 0.51 7.79
C CYS A 13 -0.04 1.67 6.81
N GLY A 14 -0.95 1.57 5.83
CA GLY A 14 -1.23 2.61 4.84
C GLY A 14 -0.09 3.03 3.88
N LEU A 15 1.13 2.49 3.98
CA LEU A 15 2.28 2.99 3.20
C LEU A 15 2.17 2.74 1.69
N CYS A 16 1.64 1.59 1.26
CA CYS A 16 1.43 1.31 -0.16
C CYS A 16 0.40 2.28 -0.78
N CYS A 17 -0.73 2.51 -0.10
CA CYS A 17 -1.73 3.51 -0.52
C CYS A 17 -1.25 4.97 -0.38
N GLY A 18 -0.15 5.20 0.32
CA GLY A 18 0.46 6.52 0.47
C GLY A 18 1.42 6.88 -0.67
N GLY A 19 1.55 6.01 -1.68
CA GLY A 19 2.49 6.23 -2.79
C GLY A 19 3.95 5.97 -2.45
N MET A 20 4.24 5.27 -1.34
CA MET A 20 5.63 5.05 -0.91
C MET A 20 6.30 3.88 -1.60
N VAL A 21 5.49 2.95 -2.14
CA VAL A 21 5.96 1.70 -2.74
C VAL A 21 5.89 1.75 -4.27
N PHE A 22 4.87 2.44 -4.80
CA PHE A 22 4.59 2.61 -6.22
C PHE A 22 3.83 3.93 -6.42
N ASP A 23 4.01 4.55 -7.57
CA ASP A 23 3.37 5.82 -7.94
C ASP A 23 1.96 5.62 -8.51
N ASP A 24 1.68 4.42 -9.01
CA ASP A 24 0.41 4.02 -9.63
C ASP A 24 0.14 2.52 -9.42
N VAL A 25 -1.10 2.12 -9.66
CA VAL A 25 -1.56 0.72 -9.58
C VAL A 25 -2.36 0.40 -10.83
N GLU A 26 -1.84 -0.49 -11.66
CA GLU A 26 -2.57 -1.01 -12.82
C GLU A 26 -3.87 -1.70 -12.38
N LEU A 27 -4.97 -1.32 -13.03
CA LEU A 27 -6.30 -1.89 -12.87
C LEU A 27 -6.51 -2.98 -13.93
N ARG A 28 -7.26 -4.01 -13.57
CA ARG A 28 -7.41 -5.22 -14.39
C ARG A 28 -8.00 -4.96 -15.77
N ASP A 29 -9.00 -4.07 -15.84
CA ASP A 29 -9.78 -3.78 -17.03
C ASP A 29 -10.58 -2.48 -16.87
N GLU A 30 -11.20 -2.02 -17.95
CA GLU A 30 -12.09 -0.83 -17.98
C GLU A 30 -13.24 -0.93 -16.96
N HIS A 31 -13.74 -2.13 -16.68
CA HIS A 31 -14.84 -2.30 -15.73
C HIS A 31 -14.39 -2.04 -14.29
N GLU A 32 -13.19 -2.51 -13.92
CA GLU A 32 -12.58 -2.18 -12.64
C GLU A 32 -12.25 -0.68 -12.57
N ALA A 33 -11.74 -0.08 -13.64
CA ALA A 33 -11.51 1.36 -13.73
C ALA A 33 -12.77 2.18 -13.42
N LEU A 34 -13.88 1.90 -14.11
CA LEU A 34 -15.17 2.55 -13.86
C LEU A 34 -15.67 2.34 -12.43
N THR A 35 -15.43 1.16 -11.84
CA THR A 35 -15.79 0.87 -10.45
C THR A 35 -14.98 1.74 -9.48
N VAL A 36 -13.67 1.85 -9.71
CA VAL A 36 -12.73 2.67 -8.93
C VAL A 36 -13.09 4.16 -9.04
N GLU A 37 -13.44 4.65 -10.23
CA GLU A 37 -13.92 6.03 -10.45
C GLU A 37 -15.25 6.29 -9.74
N CYS A 38 -16.20 5.35 -9.78
CA CYS A 38 -17.47 5.46 -9.05
C CYS A 38 -17.29 5.55 -7.54
N LEU A 39 -16.17 5.04 -7.00
CA LEU A 39 -15.77 5.19 -5.61
C LEU A 39 -15.08 6.54 -5.30
N GLY A 40 -14.93 7.41 -6.32
CA GLY A 40 -14.31 8.74 -6.21
C GLY A 40 -12.78 8.71 -6.25
N LEU A 41 -12.18 7.63 -6.75
CA LEU A 41 -10.73 7.50 -6.90
C LEU A 41 -10.29 7.99 -8.28
N GLU A 42 -9.02 8.36 -8.38
CA GLU A 42 -8.43 8.94 -9.59
C GLU A 42 -7.82 7.85 -10.45
N VAL A 43 -8.26 7.79 -11.71
CA VAL A 43 -7.79 6.83 -12.70
C VAL A 43 -7.23 7.58 -13.90
N GLU A 44 -6.05 7.17 -14.38
CA GLU A 44 -5.49 7.61 -15.65
C GLU A 44 -5.56 6.46 -16.67
N GLU A 45 -5.77 6.81 -17.93
CA GLU A 45 -5.71 5.88 -19.06
C GLU A 45 -4.45 6.19 -19.88
N GLU A 46 -3.59 5.20 -20.07
CA GLU A 46 -2.37 5.30 -20.88
C GLU A 46 -2.20 4.02 -21.71
N ASP A 47 -2.00 4.19 -23.02
CA ASP A 47 -1.77 3.09 -23.97
C ASP A 47 -2.78 1.93 -23.90
N GLY A 48 -4.04 2.23 -23.54
CA GLY A 48 -5.13 1.25 -23.42
C GLY A 48 -5.13 0.48 -22.10
N ALA A 49 -4.31 0.87 -21.13
CA ALA A 49 -4.31 0.41 -19.75
C ALA A 49 -4.87 1.48 -18.80
N TYR A 50 -5.29 1.09 -17.61
CA TYR A 50 -5.90 1.95 -16.61
C TYR A 50 -5.12 1.90 -15.30
N PHE A 51 -4.85 3.06 -14.70
CA PHE A 51 -3.98 3.18 -13.54
C PHE A 51 -4.66 3.98 -12.43
N LEU A 52 -4.79 3.38 -11.25
CA LEU A 52 -5.14 4.11 -10.03
C LEU A 52 -3.92 4.88 -9.51
N ILE A 53 -4.03 6.20 -9.48
CA ILE A 53 -2.92 7.08 -9.10
C ILE A 53 -2.71 7.13 -7.58
N GLN A 54 -1.45 7.11 -7.16
CA GLN A 54 -1.04 7.29 -5.76
C GLN A 54 -0.54 8.73 -5.51
N PRO A 55 -0.68 9.27 -4.28
CA PRO A 55 -1.32 8.66 -3.11
C PRO A 55 -2.84 8.48 -3.30
N CYS A 56 -3.33 7.28 -3.01
CA CYS A 56 -4.71 6.90 -3.25
C CYS A 56 -5.67 7.75 -2.40
N ARG A 57 -6.66 8.35 -3.05
CA ARG A 57 -7.68 9.21 -2.40
C ARG A 57 -8.52 8.51 -1.34
N ALA A 58 -8.56 7.16 -1.38
CA ALA A 58 -9.20 6.34 -0.35
C ALA A 58 -8.45 6.34 0.98
N LEU A 59 -7.16 6.70 1.02
CA LEU A 59 -6.38 6.69 2.24
C LEU A 59 -6.83 7.83 3.17
N LYS A 60 -7.43 7.47 4.31
CA LYS A 60 -7.83 8.38 5.39
C LYS A 60 -6.97 8.08 6.61
N GLY A 61 -5.93 8.89 6.81
CA GLY A 61 -4.88 8.59 7.79
C GLY A 61 -4.12 7.34 7.36
N THR A 62 -4.33 6.21 8.05
CA THR A 62 -3.74 4.90 7.69
C THR A 62 -4.75 3.94 7.07
N HIS A 63 -6.04 4.30 7.09
CA HIS A 63 -7.15 3.41 6.76
C HIS A 63 -7.68 3.68 5.35
N CYS A 64 -7.86 2.63 4.55
CA CYS A 64 -8.52 2.74 3.24
C CYS A 64 -10.05 2.81 3.43
N SER A 65 -10.68 3.91 3.02
CA SER A 65 -12.13 4.09 3.17
C SER A 65 -12.97 3.16 2.31
N VAL A 66 -12.38 2.50 1.32
CA VAL A 66 -13.04 1.53 0.42
C VAL A 66 -12.41 0.14 0.51
N TYR A 67 -11.92 -0.24 1.69
CA TYR A 67 -11.10 -1.46 1.88
C TYR A 67 -11.72 -2.75 1.32
N GLU A 68 -13.04 -2.90 1.43
CA GLU A 68 -13.78 -4.05 0.89
C GLU A 68 -13.88 -4.04 -0.65
N HIS A 69 -13.81 -2.86 -1.26
CA HIS A 69 -13.87 -2.62 -2.70
C HIS A 69 -12.49 -2.33 -3.32
N ARG A 70 -11.41 -2.75 -2.67
CA ARG A 70 -10.06 -2.60 -3.23
C ARG A 70 -9.98 -3.25 -4.62
N PRO A 71 -9.32 -2.58 -5.60
CA PRO A 71 -9.06 -3.19 -6.89
C PRO A 71 -8.16 -4.42 -6.75
N GLU A 72 -8.16 -5.28 -7.76
CA GLU A 72 -7.55 -6.61 -7.73
C GLU A 72 -6.05 -6.55 -7.39
N CYS A 73 -5.32 -5.61 -7.97
CA CYS A 73 -3.90 -5.42 -7.69
C CYS A 73 -3.67 -5.00 -6.22
N CYS A 74 -4.48 -4.09 -5.67
CA CYS A 74 -4.44 -3.72 -4.25
C CYS A 74 -4.81 -4.88 -3.29
N ARG A 75 -5.59 -5.87 -3.76
CA ARG A 75 -6.00 -7.04 -2.98
C ARG A 75 -4.95 -8.15 -3.00
N SER A 76 -4.36 -8.38 -4.17
CA SER A 76 -3.42 -9.49 -4.43
C SER A 76 -1.98 -9.15 -4.09
N PHE A 77 -1.61 -7.87 -4.06
CA PHE A 77 -0.26 -7.45 -3.70
C PHE A 77 0.05 -7.69 -2.21
N GLU A 78 1.13 -8.43 -1.95
CA GLU A 78 1.68 -8.65 -0.62
C GLU A 78 3.11 -8.10 -0.55
N CYS A 79 3.30 -6.97 0.15
CA CYS A 79 4.63 -6.43 0.40
C CYS A 79 5.43 -7.35 1.34
N LEU A 80 6.76 -7.24 1.33
CA LEU A 80 7.62 -8.09 2.15
C LEU A 80 7.27 -8.01 3.64
N LEU A 81 6.98 -6.82 4.17
CA LEU A 81 6.55 -6.64 5.56
C LEU A 81 5.31 -7.48 5.91
N LEU A 82 4.33 -7.51 5.01
CA LEU A 82 3.11 -8.30 5.19
C LEU A 82 3.43 -9.80 5.13
N LYS A 83 4.26 -10.22 4.17
CA LYS A 83 4.70 -11.62 4.06
C LYS A 83 5.43 -12.09 5.31
N ASP A 84 6.37 -11.31 5.81
CA ASP A 84 7.13 -11.65 7.01
C ASP A 84 6.24 -11.71 8.26
N TYR A 85 5.20 -10.88 8.34
CA TYR A 85 4.19 -10.97 9.39
C TYR A 85 3.29 -12.20 9.25
N GLN A 86 2.82 -12.52 8.04
CA GLN A 86 2.01 -13.72 7.75
C GLN A 86 2.79 -15.01 8.02
N ASP A 87 4.08 -15.02 7.73
CA ASP A 87 5.01 -16.13 7.97
C ASP A 87 5.48 -16.22 9.43
N GLU A 88 4.96 -15.37 10.32
CA GLU A 88 5.33 -15.28 11.74
C GLU A 88 6.84 -15.02 12.00
N LYS A 89 7.57 -14.49 11.01
CA LYS A 89 8.98 -14.11 11.15
C LYS A 89 9.15 -12.86 12.01
N ILE A 90 8.14 -12.00 11.99
CA ILE A 90 8.03 -10.80 12.83
C ILE A 90 6.65 -10.74 13.46
N SER A 91 6.56 -10.15 14.65
CA SER A 91 5.30 -9.82 15.32
C SER A 91 4.64 -8.59 14.69
N LYS A 92 3.34 -8.42 14.95
CA LYS A 92 2.61 -7.21 14.55
C LYS A 92 3.23 -5.93 15.12
N VAL A 93 3.73 -5.98 16.35
CA VAL A 93 4.40 -4.84 17.01
C VAL A 93 5.67 -4.47 16.25
N GLU A 94 6.52 -5.43 15.92
CA GLU A 94 7.73 -5.19 15.13
C GLU A 94 7.41 -4.64 13.73
N ALA A 95 6.34 -5.12 13.10
CA ALA A 95 5.90 -4.62 11.82
C ALA A 95 5.45 -3.15 11.91
N LEU A 96 4.67 -2.78 12.92
CA LEU A 96 4.20 -1.41 13.12
C LEU A 96 5.33 -0.46 13.55
N ASP A 97 6.31 -0.94 14.33
CA ASP A 97 7.52 -0.17 14.66
C ASP A 97 8.30 0.20 13.40
N LEU A 98 8.37 -0.70 12.42
CA LEU A 98 9.01 -0.42 11.14
C LEU A 98 8.24 0.60 10.31
N VAL A 99 6.90 0.49 10.28
CA VAL A 99 6.03 1.50 9.64
C VAL A 99 6.24 2.88 10.28
N GLN A 100 6.34 2.94 11.61
CA GLN A 100 6.56 4.18 12.33
C GLN A 100 7.93 4.81 12.00
N LYS A 101 8.99 3.99 11.92
CA LYS A 101 10.32 4.46 11.47
C LYS A 101 10.29 5.08 10.08
N VAL A 102 9.52 4.51 9.14
CA VAL A 102 9.35 5.09 7.80
C VAL A 102 8.67 6.46 7.90
N ARG A 103 7.57 6.56 8.66
CA ARG A 103 6.83 7.82 8.86
C ARG A 103 7.70 8.92 9.46
N GLU A 104 8.46 8.62 10.50
CA GLU A 104 9.39 9.57 11.12
C GLU A 104 10.43 10.08 10.12
N LYS A 105 11.03 9.19 9.34
CA LYS A 105 12.00 9.57 8.29
C LYS A 105 11.38 10.47 7.22
N MET A 106 10.10 10.29 6.90
CA MET A 106 9.36 11.17 6.00
C MET A 106 9.17 12.57 6.59
N GLU A 107 8.85 12.69 7.88
CA GLU A 107 8.72 13.98 8.57
C GLU A 107 10.03 14.77 8.55
N PHE A 108 11.17 14.09 8.70
CA PHE A 108 12.50 14.70 8.58
C PHE A 108 12.98 14.90 7.13
N SER A 109 12.14 14.62 6.13
CA SER A 109 12.47 14.73 4.70
C SER A 109 13.72 13.95 4.27
N ASP A 110 14.08 12.88 4.99
CA ASP A 110 15.23 12.03 4.70
C ASP A 110 14.87 10.98 3.64
N LYS A 111 14.84 11.43 2.38
CA LYS A 111 14.39 10.62 1.24
C LYS A 111 15.23 9.37 1.03
N GLU A 112 16.54 9.43 1.28
CA GLU A 112 17.43 8.29 1.04
C GLU A 112 17.18 7.18 2.06
N SER A 113 17.04 7.53 3.34
CA SER A 113 16.68 6.56 4.37
C SER A 113 15.31 5.94 4.12
N VAL A 114 14.32 6.74 3.69
CA VAL A 114 12.99 6.21 3.34
C VAL A 114 13.11 5.19 2.20
N ARG A 115 13.84 5.52 1.13
CA ARG A 115 14.06 4.61 -0.01
C ARG A 115 14.75 3.32 0.42
N CYS A 116 15.78 3.41 1.26
CA CYS A 116 16.46 2.25 1.81
C CYS A 116 15.50 1.34 2.60
N LEU A 117 14.69 1.92 3.49
CA LEU A 117 13.70 1.17 4.27
C LEU A 117 12.64 0.49 3.38
N ILE A 118 12.07 1.22 2.41
CA ILE A 118 11.07 0.68 1.50
C ILE A 118 11.65 -0.48 0.67
N ARG A 119 12.83 -0.29 0.07
CA ARG A 119 13.48 -1.33 -0.74
C ARG A 119 13.75 -2.59 0.06
N LYS A 120 14.35 -2.43 1.23
CA LYS A 120 14.75 -3.56 2.06
C LYS A 120 13.56 -4.30 2.66
N HIS A 121 12.56 -3.58 3.17
CA HIS A 121 11.54 -4.18 4.02
C HIS A 121 10.14 -4.29 3.38
N PHE A 122 9.90 -3.63 2.25
CA PHE A 122 8.61 -3.68 1.56
C PHE A 122 8.74 -4.33 0.17
N LEU A 123 9.86 -4.13 -0.52
CA LEU A 123 10.10 -4.68 -1.87
C LEU A 123 11.04 -5.89 -1.86
N GLY A 124 11.77 -6.13 -0.77
CA GLY A 124 12.71 -7.25 -0.65
C GLY A 124 13.92 -7.15 -1.56
N TRP A 125 14.34 -5.93 -1.91
CA TRP A 125 15.57 -5.72 -2.66
C TRP A 125 16.76 -5.85 -1.70
N THR A 126 17.71 -6.69 -2.08
CA THR A 126 19.03 -6.76 -1.44
C THR A 126 19.99 -5.91 -2.26
N ASP A 127 20.65 -4.95 -1.60
CA ASP A 127 21.75 -4.17 -2.18
C ASP A 127 22.91 -5.07 -2.64
#